data_AF-A0A212KEQ1-F1
#
_entry.id   AF-A0A212KEQ1-F1
#
_cell.length_a   1.000
_cell.length_b   1.000
_cell.length_c   1.000
_cell.angle_alpha   90.00
_cell.angle_beta   90.00
_cell.angle_gamma   90.00
#
_symmetry.space_group_name_H-M   'P 1'
#
loop_
_entity.id
_entity.type
_entity.pdbx_description
1 polymer ?
#
loop_
_entity_poly.entity_id
_entity_poly.type
_entity_poly.pdbx_seq_one_letter_code
_entity_poly.pdbx_strand_id
1 'polypeptide(L)'
;MSDLKPFVLDFDPSSGRCESGRVQPTYRRISNMASQFADEAAARKLESEGDPLLYEFYELELPAEDGVLQFGTTTLYPGKVGDEYFMTKGHFHTILDTSEVYYGLSGHGLMMMETPEGEVKCLEVSPGDALYVPGRWAHRSINTGDEPLVMFFVYRSDAGHDYGTIESKGYRKLVVDRGGVPTLIDNPKWVKEG
;
A
#
# COMPACT_ATOMS: atom_id res chain seq x y z
N MET A 1 -21.44 19.03 12.34
CA MET A 1 -20.10 19.45 11.92
C MET A 1 -19.19 19.13 13.08
N SER A 2 -18.27 18.19 12.89
CA SER A 2 -17.29 17.78 13.90
C SER A 2 -16.64 18.98 14.61
N ASP A 3 -16.38 18.89 15.91
CA ASP A 3 -15.59 19.86 16.70
C ASP A 3 -14.09 19.86 16.33
N LEU A 4 -13.76 19.47 15.09
CA LEU A 4 -12.40 19.35 14.60
C LEU A 4 -11.77 20.74 14.51
N LYS A 5 -10.68 20.93 15.25
CA LYS A 5 -9.88 22.16 15.21
C LYS A 5 -8.72 21.99 14.24
N PRO A 6 -8.28 23.07 13.55
CA PRO A 6 -7.08 23.01 12.72
C PRO A 6 -5.85 22.59 13.54
N PHE A 7 -5.00 21.75 12.95
CA PHE A 7 -3.73 21.32 13.54
C PHE A 7 -2.67 21.13 12.45
N VAL A 8 -1.42 20.96 12.88
CA VAL A 8 -0.29 20.57 12.02
C VAL A 8 0.30 19.26 12.53
N LEU A 9 0.70 18.41 11.59
CA LEU A 9 1.51 17.23 11.85
C LEU A 9 2.80 17.33 11.04
N ASP A 10 3.86 16.83 11.65
CA ASP A 10 5.16 16.64 11.05
C ASP A 10 5.25 15.22 10.49
N PHE A 11 5.78 15.12 9.27
CA PHE A 11 6.27 13.88 8.68
C PHE A 11 7.61 14.18 8.05
N ASP A 12 8.65 13.44 8.45
CA ASP A 12 9.95 13.54 7.79
C ASP A 12 9.85 12.95 6.37
N PRO A 13 10.18 13.71 5.30
CA PRO A 13 10.03 13.21 3.93
C PRO A 13 10.90 12.00 3.59
N SER A 14 12.03 11.82 4.29
CA SER A 14 12.98 10.74 3.99
C SER A 14 12.57 9.40 4.60
N SER A 15 11.93 9.43 5.77
CA SER A 15 11.56 8.25 6.56
C SER A 15 10.06 8.02 6.68
N GLY A 16 9.25 9.04 6.38
CA GLY A 16 7.80 9.06 6.56
C GLY A 16 7.36 9.18 8.02
N ARG A 17 8.27 9.36 8.98
CA ARG A 17 7.94 9.29 10.41
C ARG A 17 7.35 10.59 10.96
N CYS A 18 6.39 10.46 11.86
CA CYS A 18 5.98 11.56 12.74
C CYS A 18 6.97 11.66 13.91
N GLU A 19 7.96 12.55 13.79
CA GLU A 19 9.03 12.72 14.77
C GLU A 19 8.52 13.26 16.10
N SER A 20 7.45 14.05 16.09
CA SER A 20 6.83 14.56 17.31
C SER A 20 6.08 13.49 18.10
N GLY A 21 5.85 12.31 17.52
CA GLY A 21 5.07 11.21 18.14
C GLY A 21 3.58 11.52 18.37
N ARG A 22 3.02 12.55 17.71
CA ARG A 22 1.60 12.91 17.82
C ARG A 22 0.68 11.84 17.21
N VAL A 23 1.21 11.06 16.27
CA VAL A 23 0.60 9.88 15.69
C VAL A 23 1.58 8.72 15.85
N GLN A 24 1.06 7.54 16.14
CA GLN A 24 1.86 6.32 16.29
C GLN A 24 1.81 5.49 15.01
N PRO A 25 2.92 4.82 14.63
CA PRO A 25 2.94 3.97 13.46
C PRO A 25 2.19 2.67 13.69
N THR A 26 1.58 2.17 12.62
CA THR A 26 1.16 0.78 12.50
C THR A 26 2.17 0.00 11.66
N TYR A 27 2.62 -1.14 12.19
CA TYR A 27 3.59 -2.00 11.53
C TYR A 27 2.93 -3.17 10.81
N ARG A 28 3.50 -3.55 9.67
CA ARG A 28 3.12 -4.74 8.90
C ARG A 28 4.38 -5.52 8.54
N ARG A 29 4.49 -6.71 9.10
CA ARG A 29 5.59 -7.66 8.89
C ARG A 29 5.17 -8.77 7.94
N ILE A 30 6.13 -9.59 7.52
CA ILE A 30 5.87 -10.77 6.70
C ILE A 30 4.83 -11.70 7.33
N SER A 31 4.86 -11.91 8.65
CA SER A 31 3.89 -12.73 9.38
C SER A 31 2.45 -12.25 9.19
N ASN A 32 2.24 -10.96 8.95
CA ASN A 32 0.90 -10.39 8.70
C ASN A 32 0.38 -10.65 7.28
N MET A 33 1.26 -11.03 6.34
CA MET A 33 0.96 -11.06 4.91
C MET A 33 1.47 -12.30 4.17
N ALA A 34 2.02 -13.30 4.87
CA ALA A 34 2.70 -14.43 4.24
C ALA A 34 1.85 -15.17 3.18
N SER A 35 0.53 -15.31 3.41
CA SER A 35 -0.40 -15.95 2.48
C SER A 35 -0.70 -15.13 1.22
N GLN A 36 -0.39 -13.84 1.22
CA GLN A 36 -0.66 -12.92 0.10
C GLN A 36 0.44 -12.93 -0.97
N PHE A 37 1.62 -13.46 -0.64
CA PHE A 37 2.67 -13.70 -1.63
C PHE A 37 2.35 -14.98 -2.42
N ALA A 38 2.76 -15.02 -3.69
CA ALA A 38 2.58 -16.21 -4.52
C ALA A 38 3.36 -17.41 -3.97
N ASP A 39 4.60 -17.20 -3.53
CA ASP A 39 5.42 -18.20 -2.85
C ASP A 39 5.25 -18.10 -1.32
N GLU A 40 4.15 -18.66 -0.82
CA GLU A 40 3.87 -18.66 0.61
C GLU A 40 4.93 -19.42 1.41
N ALA A 41 5.54 -20.47 0.85
CA ALA A 41 6.59 -21.22 1.54
C ALA A 41 7.85 -20.34 1.77
N ALA A 42 8.26 -19.56 0.76
CA ALA A 42 9.32 -18.58 0.90
C ALA A 42 8.94 -17.47 1.90
N ALA A 43 7.69 -17.00 1.90
CA ALA A 43 7.24 -16.01 2.89
C ALA A 43 7.31 -16.56 4.32
N ARG A 44 6.82 -17.77 4.56
CA ARG A 44 6.90 -18.45 5.88
C ARG A 44 8.32 -18.72 6.32
N LYS A 45 9.24 -18.95 5.36
CA LYS A 45 10.65 -19.05 5.68
C LYS A 45 11.19 -17.72 6.21
N LEU A 46 10.93 -16.59 5.55
CA LEU A 46 11.33 -15.26 6.03
C LEU A 46 10.70 -14.91 7.39
N GLU A 47 9.46 -15.32 7.63
CA GLU A 47 8.81 -15.21 8.94
C GLU A 47 9.66 -15.88 10.03
N SER A 48 10.11 -17.12 9.79
CA SER A 48 10.94 -17.87 10.75
C SER A 48 12.37 -17.33 10.90
N GLU A 49 12.88 -16.59 9.91
CA GLU A 49 14.26 -16.09 9.86
C GLU A 49 14.41 -14.67 10.46
N GLY A 50 13.32 -14.07 10.94
CA GLY A 50 13.36 -12.78 11.63
C GLY A 50 12.13 -11.91 11.46
N ASP A 51 11.12 -12.37 10.71
CA ASP A 51 9.85 -11.67 10.47
C ASP A 51 10.05 -10.20 10.06
N PRO A 52 10.69 -9.96 8.90
CA PRO A 52 11.10 -8.62 8.51
C PRO A 52 9.88 -7.69 8.35
N LEU A 53 10.11 -6.42 8.64
CA LEU A 53 9.12 -5.38 8.43
C LEU A 53 8.93 -5.15 6.93
N LEU A 54 7.71 -5.28 6.44
CA LEU A 54 7.34 -4.95 5.07
C LEU A 54 7.14 -3.44 4.95
N TYR A 55 6.25 -2.90 5.76
CA TYR A 55 5.96 -1.48 5.78
C TYR A 55 5.47 -1.02 7.14
N GLU A 56 5.60 0.28 7.36
CA GLU A 56 4.92 1.00 8.43
C GLU A 56 4.13 2.15 7.84
N PHE A 57 3.07 2.59 8.53
CA PHE A 57 2.31 3.75 8.13
C PHE A 57 1.82 4.53 9.34
N TYR A 58 1.70 5.84 9.16
CA TYR A 58 1.11 6.77 10.10
C TYR A 58 -0.19 7.26 9.48
N GLU A 59 -1.30 7.17 10.21
CA GLU A 59 -2.60 7.62 9.73
C GLU A 59 -3.32 8.44 10.81
N LEU A 60 -4.24 9.28 10.37
CA LEU A 60 -5.10 10.02 11.26
C LEU A 60 -6.36 9.24 11.62
N GLU A 61 -6.68 9.17 12.91
CA GLU A 61 -8.00 8.76 13.39
C GLU A 61 -8.94 9.98 13.50
N LEU A 62 -9.41 10.48 12.35
CA LEU A 62 -10.44 11.54 12.32
C LEU A 62 -11.85 10.93 12.27
N PRO A 63 -12.89 11.68 12.69
CA PRO A 63 -14.29 11.26 12.51
C PRO A 63 -14.57 10.81 11.08
N ALA A 64 -15.21 9.65 10.93
CA ALA A 64 -15.66 9.11 9.65
C ALA A 64 -16.93 9.86 9.20
N GLU A 65 -16.74 10.98 8.52
CA GLU A 65 -17.79 11.89 8.06
C GLU A 65 -17.51 12.32 6.61
N ASP A 66 -18.57 12.51 5.83
CA ASP A 66 -18.43 13.06 4.47
C ASP A 66 -17.82 14.46 4.53
N GLY A 67 -16.85 14.72 3.65
CA GLY A 67 -16.11 15.98 3.59
C GLY A 67 -14.93 16.11 4.57
N VAL A 68 -14.71 15.16 5.48
CA VAL A 68 -13.48 15.11 6.30
C VAL A 68 -12.42 14.31 5.56
N LEU A 69 -11.18 14.83 5.51
CA LEU A 69 -10.05 14.16 4.88
C LEU A 69 -9.10 13.62 5.93
N GLN A 70 -8.74 12.34 5.81
CA GLN A 70 -7.65 11.73 6.54
C GLN A 70 -6.42 11.67 5.65
N PHE A 71 -5.25 11.80 6.25
CA PHE A 71 -3.98 11.74 5.56
C PHE A 71 -2.92 11.09 6.43
N GLY A 72 -1.82 10.74 5.80
CA GLY A 72 -0.75 10.03 6.46
C GLY A 72 0.42 9.75 5.55
N THR A 73 1.32 8.90 6.03
CA THR A 73 2.49 8.44 5.28
C THR A 73 2.60 6.93 5.35
N THR A 74 3.05 6.32 4.26
CA THR A 74 3.45 4.91 4.22
C THR A 74 4.94 4.84 3.88
N THR A 75 5.68 4.03 4.63
CA THR A 75 7.07 3.69 4.36
C THR A 75 7.17 2.19 4.09
N LEU A 76 7.38 1.84 2.83
CA LEU A 76 7.49 0.46 2.34
C LEU A 76 8.97 0.11 2.13
N TYR A 77 9.46 -0.88 2.87
CA TYR A 77 10.86 -1.29 2.87
C TYR A 77 11.20 -2.14 1.63
N PRO A 78 12.44 -2.04 1.13
CA PRO A 78 12.90 -2.84 -0.01
C PRO A 78 13.05 -4.30 0.41
N GLY A 79 12.70 -5.21 -0.49
CA GLY A 79 12.82 -6.64 -0.25
C GLY A 79 12.00 -7.47 -1.22
N LYS A 80 12.16 -8.79 -1.15
CA LYS A 80 11.45 -9.75 -2.01
C LYS A 80 11.10 -11.02 -1.25
N VAL A 81 10.02 -11.66 -1.65
CA VAL A 81 9.71 -13.06 -1.34
C VAL A 81 9.92 -13.88 -2.60
N GLY A 82 11.00 -14.67 -2.64
CA GLY A 82 11.47 -15.26 -3.89
C GLY A 82 11.80 -14.15 -4.89
N ASP A 83 11.03 -14.08 -5.98
CA ASP A 83 11.15 -13.02 -6.98
C ASP A 83 10.13 -11.88 -6.79
N GLU A 84 9.10 -12.04 -5.96
CA GLU A 84 8.03 -11.04 -5.80
C GLU A 84 8.46 -9.91 -4.86
N TYR A 85 8.34 -8.66 -5.32
CA TYR A 85 8.73 -7.49 -4.53
C TYR A 85 7.84 -7.29 -3.30
N PHE A 86 8.42 -6.74 -2.23
CA PHE A 86 7.66 -6.30 -1.08
C PHE A 86 6.65 -5.23 -1.46
N MET A 87 5.49 -5.33 -0.81
CA MET A 87 4.31 -4.56 -1.17
C MET A 87 3.40 -4.35 0.02
N THR A 88 2.53 -3.36 -0.06
CA THR A 88 1.43 -3.21 0.88
C THR A 88 0.34 -4.23 0.59
N LYS A 89 -0.51 -4.50 1.60
CA LYS A 89 -1.63 -5.44 1.49
C LYS A 89 -2.54 -5.10 0.31
N GLY A 90 -2.88 -3.83 0.18
CA GLY A 90 -3.85 -3.32 -0.76
C GLY A 90 -5.29 -3.58 -0.34
N HIS A 91 -6.21 -2.78 -0.85
CA HIS A 91 -7.63 -2.84 -0.49
C HIS A 91 -8.49 -2.08 -1.51
N PHE A 92 -9.80 -2.33 -1.49
CA PHE A 92 -10.80 -1.40 -1.99
C PHE A 92 -11.26 -0.48 -0.85
N HIS A 93 -11.68 0.74 -1.17
CA HIS A 93 -12.51 1.50 -0.24
C HIS A 93 -13.89 0.83 -0.09
N THR A 94 -14.45 0.87 1.13
CA THR A 94 -15.81 0.37 1.38
C THR A 94 -16.84 1.24 0.66
N ILE A 95 -16.69 2.56 0.71
CA ILE A 95 -17.40 3.48 -0.19
C ILE A 95 -16.62 3.49 -1.50
N LEU A 96 -17.01 2.57 -2.38
CA LEU A 96 -16.24 2.20 -3.56
C LEU A 96 -15.89 3.39 -4.47
N ASP A 97 -16.76 4.40 -4.60
CA ASP A 97 -16.50 5.57 -5.46
C ASP A 97 -15.52 6.60 -4.84
N THR A 98 -14.99 6.34 -3.64
CA THR A 98 -14.02 7.23 -2.99
C THR A 98 -12.66 7.15 -3.69
N SER A 99 -12.16 8.30 -4.12
CA SER A 99 -10.82 8.43 -4.69
C SER A 99 -9.77 8.75 -3.60
N GLU A 100 -8.51 8.57 -3.94
CA GLU A 100 -7.36 8.85 -3.08
C GLU A 100 -6.22 9.48 -3.89
N VAL A 101 -5.42 10.31 -3.23
CA VAL A 101 -4.20 10.87 -3.81
C VAL A 101 -3.00 10.40 -3.01
N TYR A 102 -1.98 9.92 -3.73
CA TYR A 102 -0.65 9.63 -3.20
C TYR A 102 0.34 10.67 -3.73
N TYR A 103 1.34 11.02 -2.92
CA TYR A 103 2.46 11.86 -3.32
C TYR A 103 3.78 11.21 -2.91
N GLY A 104 4.67 10.98 -3.88
CA GLY A 104 5.97 10.36 -3.65
C GLY A 104 6.90 11.31 -2.91
N LEU A 105 7.45 10.86 -1.77
CA LEU A 105 8.36 11.65 -0.93
C LEU A 105 9.82 11.19 -1.06
N SER A 106 10.07 9.88 -1.07
CA SER A 106 11.40 9.29 -1.17
C SER A 106 11.33 7.87 -1.76
N GLY A 107 12.45 7.38 -2.29
CA GLY A 107 12.54 6.07 -2.94
C GLY A 107 11.76 5.99 -4.26
N HIS A 108 11.68 4.79 -4.84
CA HIS A 108 10.99 4.55 -6.10
C HIS A 108 10.24 3.22 -6.07
N GLY A 109 9.10 3.17 -6.76
CA GLY A 109 8.28 1.98 -6.79
C GLY A 109 7.11 2.09 -7.74
N LEU A 110 6.13 1.23 -7.52
CA LEU A 110 4.93 1.13 -8.34
C LEU A 110 3.67 1.21 -7.48
N MET A 111 2.61 1.80 -8.02
CA MET A 111 1.24 1.61 -7.56
C MET A 111 0.52 0.69 -8.53
N MET A 112 0.19 -0.53 -8.08
CA MET A 112 -0.69 -1.43 -8.81
C MET A 112 -2.13 -1.19 -8.39
N MET A 113 -3.00 -1.02 -9.37
CA MET A 113 -4.42 -0.77 -9.19
C MET A 113 -5.25 -1.73 -10.04
N GLU A 114 -6.40 -2.16 -9.52
CA GLU A 114 -7.36 -2.92 -10.31
C GLU A 114 -8.81 -2.62 -9.99
N THR A 115 -9.68 -2.76 -10.99
CA THR A 115 -11.13 -2.62 -10.82
C THR A 115 -11.81 -3.97 -10.55
N PRO A 116 -13.04 -3.98 -10.01
CA PRO A 116 -13.83 -5.21 -9.89
C PRO A 116 -14.00 -5.92 -11.24
N GLU A 117 -14.12 -5.15 -12.33
CA GLU A 117 -14.28 -5.63 -13.70
C GLU A 117 -12.98 -6.24 -14.27
N GLY A 118 -11.85 -6.03 -13.61
CA GLY A 118 -10.57 -6.63 -13.94
C GLY A 118 -9.68 -5.81 -14.87
N GLU A 119 -9.93 -4.51 -14.99
CA GLU A 119 -8.90 -3.61 -15.50
C GLU A 119 -7.76 -3.55 -14.49
N VAL A 120 -6.51 -3.59 -14.99
CA VAL A 120 -5.30 -3.48 -14.16
C VAL A 120 -4.42 -2.36 -14.71
N LYS A 121 -3.96 -1.49 -13.82
CA LYS A 121 -2.98 -0.44 -14.11
C LYS A 121 -1.83 -0.54 -13.12
N CYS A 122 -0.61 -0.32 -13.60
CA CYS A 122 0.56 -0.26 -12.74
C CYS A 122 1.35 0.97 -13.17
N LEU A 123 1.49 1.93 -12.27
CA LEU A 123 2.14 3.21 -12.54
C LEU A 123 3.36 3.37 -11.64
N GLU A 124 4.41 3.96 -12.18
CA GLU A 124 5.59 4.35 -11.41
C GLU A 124 5.27 5.53 -10.48
N VAL A 125 5.94 5.54 -9.32
CA VAL A 125 5.90 6.64 -8.36
C VAL A 125 7.32 6.92 -7.88
N SER A 126 7.76 8.16 -8.05
CA SER A 126 9.06 8.69 -7.63
C SER A 126 8.87 9.96 -6.79
N PRO A 127 9.93 10.51 -6.17
CA PRO A 127 9.83 11.73 -5.38
C PRO A 127 9.35 12.91 -6.23
N GLY A 128 8.27 13.56 -5.80
CA GLY A 128 7.64 14.66 -6.53
C GLY A 128 6.44 14.27 -7.39
N ASP A 129 6.20 12.98 -7.59
CA ASP A 129 5.04 12.51 -8.35
C ASP A 129 3.76 12.54 -7.51
N ALA A 130 2.68 13.08 -8.09
CA ALA A 130 1.33 12.97 -7.53
C ALA A 130 0.55 11.91 -8.32
N LEU A 131 0.13 10.85 -7.65
CA LEU A 131 -0.65 9.76 -8.23
C LEU A 131 -2.10 9.87 -7.75
N TYR A 132 -3.03 9.78 -8.69
CA TYR A 132 -4.47 9.77 -8.41
C TYR A 132 -5.02 8.35 -8.55
N VAL A 133 -5.63 7.84 -7.49
CA VAL A 133 -6.38 6.59 -7.47
C VAL A 133 -7.87 6.93 -7.61
N PRO A 134 -8.51 6.66 -8.76
CA PRO A 134 -9.93 6.92 -8.91
C PRO A 134 -10.78 6.00 -8.02
N GLY A 135 -12.03 6.40 -7.79
CA GLY A 135 -13.02 5.50 -7.21
C GLY A 135 -13.10 4.18 -7.97
N ARG A 136 -13.38 3.11 -7.23
CA ARG A 136 -13.48 1.71 -7.65
C ARG A 136 -12.16 1.01 -7.95
N TRP A 137 -11.02 1.66 -7.74
CA TRP A 137 -9.72 1.02 -7.91
C TRP A 137 -9.19 0.54 -6.56
N ALA A 138 -9.08 -0.79 -6.41
CA ALA A 138 -8.20 -1.32 -5.39
C ALA A 138 -6.78 -0.87 -5.72
N HIS A 139 -5.98 -0.60 -4.71
CA HIS A 139 -4.62 -0.09 -4.91
C HIS A 139 -3.65 -0.70 -3.90
N ARG A 140 -2.43 -1.00 -4.35
CA ARG A 140 -1.30 -1.41 -3.50
C ARG A 140 -0.01 -0.82 -4.04
N SER A 141 0.88 -0.46 -3.13
CA SER A 141 2.21 0.02 -3.46
C SER A 141 3.24 -1.11 -3.39
N ILE A 142 4.24 -1.05 -4.25
CA ILE A 142 5.26 -2.07 -4.44
C ILE A 142 6.61 -1.37 -4.49
N ASN A 143 7.54 -1.77 -3.63
CA ASN A 143 8.89 -1.19 -3.63
C ASN A 143 9.77 -2.01 -4.56
N THR A 144 10.12 -1.41 -5.70
CA THR A 144 10.99 -2.04 -6.71
C THR A 144 12.44 -1.62 -6.60
N GLY A 145 12.76 -0.75 -5.64
CA GLY A 145 14.08 -0.22 -5.39
C GLY A 145 14.85 -0.91 -4.28
N ASP A 146 15.99 -0.30 -3.93
CA ASP A 146 16.91 -0.70 -2.87
C ASP A 146 16.86 0.23 -1.64
N GLU A 147 16.03 1.27 -1.69
CA GLU A 147 15.76 2.22 -0.61
C GLU A 147 14.28 2.18 -0.21
N PRO A 148 13.89 2.62 1.01
CA PRO A 148 12.48 2.72 1.40
C PRO A 148 11.67 3.62 0.45
N LEU A 149 10.54 3.12 -0.02
CA LEU A 149 9.54 3.90 -0.75
C LEU A 149 8.66 4.61 0.27
N VAL A 150 8.71 5.94 0.31
CA VAL A 150 7.94 6.78 1.22
C VAL A 150 6.92 7.58 0.41
N MET A 151 5.64 7.47 0.79
CA MET A 151 4.56 8.19 0.14
C MET A 151 3.65 8.85 1.18
N PHE A 152 3.20 10.06 0.87
CA PHE A 152 2.08 10.70 1.55
C PHE A 152 0.77 10.26 0.88
N PHE A 153 -0.30 10.09 1.65
CA PHE A 153 -1.62 9.78 1.13
C PHE A 153 -2.69 10.68 1.73
N VAL A 154 -3.79 10.90 1.00
CA VAL A 154 -4.98 11.57 1.49
C VAL A 154 -6.24 11.02 0.83
N TYR A 155 -7.22 10.68 1.65
CA TYR A 155 -8.52 10.17 1.23
C TYR A 155 -9.62 10.65 2.19
N ARG A 156 -10.88 10.38 1.83
CA ARG A 156 -12.04 10.78 2.64
C ARG A 156 -12.17 9.88 3.88
N SER A 157 -12.37 10.45 5.07
CA SER A 157 -12.30 9.72 6.34
C SER A 157 -13.33 8.60 6.52
N ASP A 158 -14.45 8.68 5.80
CA ASP A 158 -15.51 7.66 5.80
C ASP A 158 -15.34 6.60 4.71
N ALA A 159 -14.25 6.62 3.93
CA ALA A 159 -14.02 5.70 2.82
C ALA A 159 -14.15 4.23 3.24
N GLY A 160 -13.65 3.91 4.43
CA GLY A 160 -13.54 2.53 4.93
C GLY A 160 -12.55 1.70 4.13
N HIS A 161 -12.25 0.49 4.62
CA HIS A 161 -11.28 -0.41 3.99
C HIS A 161 -11.87 -1.82 3.86
N ASP A 162 -12.08 -2.29 2.63
CA ASP A 162 -12.36 -3.70 2.34
C ASP A 162 -11.07 -4.44 2.00
N TYR A 163 -10.41 -4.92 3.05
CA TYR A 163 -9.26 -5.80 2.94
C TYR A 163 -9.64 -7.25 2.58
N GLY A 164 -10.87 -7.68 2.89
CA GLY A 164 -11.27 -9.08 2.81
C GLY A 164 -11.37 -9.58 1.36
N THR A 165 -11.81 -8.71 0.44
CA THR A 165 -11.81 -9.01 -1.00
C THR A 165 -10.41 -9.31 -1.51
N ILE A 166 -9.41 -8.53 -1.10
CA ILE A 166 -8.01 -8.74 -1.49
C ILE A 166 -7.40 -9.95 -0.78
N GLU A 167 -7.70 -10.18 0.50
CA GLU A 167 -7.18 -11.35 1.23
C GLU A 167 -7.66 -12.68 0.64
N SER A 168 -8.90 -12.71 0.12
CA SER A 168 -9.50 -13.92 -0.43
C SER A 168 -9.07 -14.21 -1.88
N LYS A 169 -8.94 -13.17 -2.71
CA LYS A 169 -8.66 -13.32 -4.16
C LYS A 169 -7.23 -12.95 -4.58
N GLY A 170 -6.54 -12.14 -3.79
CA GLY A 170 -5.31 -11.46 -4.21
C GLY A 170 -5.54 -10.43 -5.31
N TYR A 171 -4.45 -9.95 -5.91
CA TYR A 171 -4.49 -9.15 -7.14
C TYR A 171 -4.37 -10.05 -8.37
N ARG A 172 -4.86 -9.59 -9.52
CA ARG A 172 -4.76 -10.32 -10.81
C ARG A 172 -3.33 -10.43 -11.33
N LYS A 173 -2.48 -9.47 -10.97
CA LYS A 173 -1.09 -9.38 -11.41
C LYS A 173 -0.15 -9.32 -10.21
N LEU A 174 1.10 -9.71 -10.45
CA LEU A 174 2.22 -9.57 -9.50
C LEU A 174 3.32 -8.76 -10.16
N VAL A 175 4.18 -8.14 -9.36
CA VAL A 175 5.44 -7.56 -9.84
C VAL A 175 6.58 -8.39 -9.29
N VAL A 176 7.39 -8.94 -10.19
CA VAL A 176 8.51 -9.82 -9.87
C VAL A 176 9.80 -9.29 -10.48
N ASP A 177 10.92 -9.61 -9.84
CA ASP A 177 12.25 -9.35 -10.38
C ASP A 177 12.59 -10.39 -11.46
N ARG A 178 12.98 -9.89 -12.64
CA ARG A 178 13.52 -10.67 -13.74
C ARG A 178 14.89 -10.13 -14.15
N GLY A 179 15.90 -10.46 -13.36
CA GLY A 179 17.29 -10.09 -13.65
C GLY A 179 17.57 -8.61 -13.43
N GLY A 180 17.02 -8.03 -12.37
CA GLY A 180 17.10 -6.61 -12.02
C GLY A 180 16.01 -5.74 -12.63
N VAL A 181 15.05 -6.34 -13.34
CA VAL A 181 13.97 -5.62 -14.04
C VAL A 181 12.62 -5.94 -13.41
N PRO A 182 11.92 -4.96 -12.81
CA PRO A 182 10.55 -5.15 -12.34
C PRO A 182 9.63 -5.53 -13.51
N THR A 183 8.98 -6.69 -13.40
CA THR A 183 8.17 -7.27 -14.46
C THR A 183 6.79 -7.63 -13.94
N LEU A 184 5.76 -7.12 -14.63
CA LEU A 184 4.36 -7.46 -14.35
C LEU A 184 4.03 -8.84 -14.94
N ILE A 185 3.59 -9.77 -14.11
CA ILE A 185 3.17 -11.13 -14.52
C ILE A 185 1.75 -11.44 -14.07
N ASP A 186 1.11 -12.44 -14.68
CA ASP A 186 -0.15 -13.00 -14.16
C ASP A 186 0.05 -13.64 -12.78
N ASN A 187 -0.87 -13.38 -11.86
CA ASN A 187 -0.86 -14.06 -10.56
C ASN A 187 -1.31 -15.52 -10.75
N PRO A 188 -0.44 -16.52 -10.49
CA PRO A 188 -0.82 -17.93 -10.65
C PRO A 188 -1.88 -18.39 -9.64
N LYS A 189 -2.10 -17.64 -8.55
CA LYS A 189 -3.18 -17.91 -7.57
C LYS A 189 -4.52 -17.29 -7.99
N TRP A 190 -4.56 -16.45 -9.03
CA TRP A 190 -5.80 -15.82 -9.46
C TRP A 190 -6.72 -16.82 -10.16
N VAL A 191 -7.87 -17.10 -9.56
CA VAL A 191 -8.92 -17.92 -10.16
C VAL A 191 -9.93 -17.00 -10.84
N LYS A 192 -10.08 -17.09 -12.16
CA LYS A 192 -11.17 -16.41 -12.87
C LYS A 192 -12.49 -17.04 -12.46
N GLU A 193 -13.40 -16.23 -11.93
CA GLU A 193 -14.81 -16.63 -11.84
C GLU A 193 -15.34 -16.77 -13.27
N GLY A 194 -15.96 -17.93 -13.56
CA GLY A 194 -16.49 -18.28 -14.87
C GLY A 194 -17.83 -17.64 -15.18
#